data_AF-A0A7Y9E2K3-F1
#
_entry.id   AF-A0A7Y9E2K3-F1
#
_cell.length_a   1.000
_cell.length_b   1.000
_cell.length_c   1.000
_cell.angle_alpha   90.00
_cell.angle_beta   90.00
_cell.angle_gamma   90.00
#
_symmetry.space_group_name_H-M   'P 1'
#
loop_
_entity.id
_entity.type
_entity.pdbx_description
1 polymer ?
#
loop_
_entity_poly.entity_id
_entity_poly.type
_entity_poly.pdbx_seq_one_letter_code
_entity_poly.pdbx_strand_id
1 'polypeptide(L)' 'MTTDLNTMLQQTWVRVVDARGRAHLEARWVAAGESPAGAPTAPMHAA' A
#
# COMPACT_ATOMS: atom_id res chain seq x y z
N MET A 1 -10.91 -20.73 17.13
CA MET A 1 -9.72 -20.25 16.40
C MET A 1 -9.88 -18.75 16.24
N THR A 2 -9.13 -17.96 17.01
CA THR A 2 -9.08 -16.51 16.79
C THR A 2 -8.13 -16.30 15.64
N THR A 3 -8.67 -16.09 14.45
CA THR A 3 -7.87 -15.69 13.30
C THR A 3 -7.23 -14.36 13.63
N ASP A 4 -5.92 -14.37 13.82
CA ASP A 4 -5.16 -13.19 14.21
C ASP A 4 -5.18 -12.21 13.02
N LEU A 5 -5.93 -11.12 13.17
CA LEU A 5 -6.09 -10.10 12.12
C LEU A 5 -4.73 -9.52 11.69
N ASN A 6 -3.73 -9.59 12.58
CA ASN A 6 -2.39 -9.07 12.36
C ASN A 6 -1.58 -9.94 11.36
N THR A 7 -1.77 -11.26 11.37
CA THR A 7 -1.19 -12.16 10.34
C THR A 7 -1.86 -12.04 8.98
N MET A 8 -3.05 -11.45 8.91
CA MET A 8 -3.80 -11.24 7.66
C MET A 8 -3.57 -9.88 7.04
N LEU A 9 -2.91 -8.92 7.69
CA LEU A 9 -2.75 -7.56 7.16
C LEU A 9 -1.26 -7.22 7.00
N GLN A 10 -0.86 -6.81 5.80
CA GLN A 10 0.47 -6.29 5.51
C GLN A 10 0.41 -4.76 5.42
N GLN A 11 1.33 -4.09 6.09
CA GLN A 11 1.53 -2.65 5.92
C GLN A 11 2.25 -2.37 4.60
N THR A 12 1.70 -1.46 3.81
CA THR A 12 2.30 -0.97 2.57
C THR A 12 2.33 0.55 2.54
N TRP A 13 3.24 1.12 1.75
CA TRP A 13 3.38 2.56 1.54
C TRP A 13 2.96 2.91 0.12
N VAL A 14 1.96 3.78 -0.01
CA VAL A 14 1.43 4.21 -1.30
C VAL A 14 1.75 5.68 -1.53
N ARG A 15 2.26 6.01 -2.73
CA ARG A 15 2.45 7.39 -3.14
C ARG A 15 1.10 8.01 -3.49
N VAL A 16 0.77 9.12 -2.84
CA VAL A 16 -0.44 9.90 -3.09
C VAL A 16 -0.05 11.33 -3.45
N VAL A 17 -0.83 11.94 -4.34
CA VAL A 17 -0.63 13.33 -4.77
C VAL A 17 -1.83 14.14 -4.31
N ASP A 18 -1.58 15.21 -3.54
CA ASP A 18 -2.64 16.10 -3.07
C ASP A 18 -3.19 16.99 -4.20
N ALA A 19 -4.30 17.69 -3.94
CA ALA A 19 -4.93 18.58 -4.92
C ALA A 19 -4.03 19.76 -5.36
N ARG A 20 -2.91 20.00 -4.66
CA ARG A 20 -1.91 21.02 -4.97
C ARG A 20 -0.69 20.43 -5.70
N GLY A 21 -0.73 19.14 -6.06
CA GLY A 21 0.36 18.46 -6.77
C GLY A 21 1.51 18.01 -5.88
N ARG A 22 1.41 18.10 -4.55
CA ARG A 22 2.48 17.61 -3.65
C ARG A 22 2.35 16.10 -3.44
N ALA A 23 3.48 15.40 -3.51
CA ALA A 23 3.53 13.96 -3.30
C ALA A 23 3.90 13.62 -1.85
N HIS A 24 3.20 12.65 -1.26
CA HIS A 24 3.48 12.07 0.05
C HIS A 24 3.27 10.56 0.05
N LEU A 25 3.71 9.89 1.12
CA LEU A 25 3.49 8.46 1.36
C LEU A 25 2.38 8.28 2.38
N GLU A 26 1.41 7.42 2.07
CA GLU A 26 0.36 7.00 2.98
C GLU A 26 0.57 5.53 3.37
N ALA A 27 0.52 5.26 4.68
CA ALA A 27 0.48 3.90 5.20
C ALA A 27 -0.89 3.28 4.94
N ARG A 28 -0.93 2.12 4.30
CA ARG A 28 -2.15 1.34 4.08
C ARG A 28 -1.96 -0.09 4.57
N TRP A 29 -3.03 -0.69 5.06
CA TRP A 29 -3.07 -2.10 5.43
C TRP A 29 -3.78 -2.87 4.32
N VAL A 30 -3.17 -3.93 3.81
CA VAL A 30 -3.70 -4.76 2.72
C VAL A 30 -3.81 -6.19 3.21
N ALA A 31 -4.85 -6.92 2.81
CA ALA A 31 -4.98 -8.32 3.16
C ALA A 31 -3.86 -9.16 2.52
N ALA A 32 -3.20 -9.99 3.32
CA ALA A 32 -2.17 -10.92 2.88
C ALA A 32 -2.80 -11.94 1.90
N GLY A 33 -2.39 -11.87 0.63
CA GLY A 33 -2.93 -12.71 -0.45
C GLY A 33 -3.79 -11.96 -1.46
N GLU A 34 -4.21 -10.72 -1.17
CA GLU A 34 -4.66 -9.78 -2.20
C GLU A 34 -3.43 -9.24 -2.92
N SER A 35 -3.05 -9.93 -4.01
CA SER A 35 -2.03 -9.40 -4.91
C SER A 35 -2.55 -8.07 -5.47
N PRO A 36 -1.80 -6.96 -5.40
CA PRO A 36 -2.20 -5.67 -5.93
C PRO A 36 -2.11 -5.65 -7.47
N ALA A 37 -2.67 -6.67 -8.15
CA ALA A 37 -2.64 -6.89 -9.60
C ALA A 37 -3.45 -5.85 -10.40
N GLY A 38 -3.73 -4.68 -9.82
CA GLY A 38 -4.42 -3.57 -10.48
C GLY A 38 -4.11 -2.19 -9.91
N ALA A 39 -3.22 -2.07 -8.91
CA ALA A 39 -2.72 -0.75 -8.54
C ALA A 39 -1.62 -0.36 -9.53
N PRO A 40 -1.67 0.83 -10.16
CA PRO A 40 -0.58 1.26 -11.04
C PRO A 40 0.68 1.29 -10.19
N THR A 41 1.53 0.28 -10.42
CA THR A 41 2.90 0.27 -9.90
C THR A 41 3.62 1.31 -10.72
N ALA A 42 3.45 2.58 -10.33
CA ALA A 42 4.30 3.65 -10.82
C ALA A 42 5.74 3.23 -10.51
N PRO A 43 6.66 3.35 -11.48
CA PRO A 43 7.99 2.77 -11.37
C PRO A 43 8.67 3.26 -10.10
N MET A 44 9.01 2.31 -9.24
CA MET A 44 9.85 2.53 -8.09
C MET A 44 11.26 2.84 -8.62
N HIS A 45 11.53 4.12 -8.88
CA HIS A 45 12.91 4.58 -9.04
C HIS A 45 13.57 4.47 -7.66
N ALA A 46 14.33 3.39 -7.49
CA ALA A 46 15.40 3.34 -6.50
C ALA A 46 16.40 4.46 -6.86
N ALA A 47 16.68 5.32 -5.89
CA ALA A 47 17.79 6.26 -5.88
C ALA A 47 18.70 5.90 -4.71
#